data_AF-A0A9D7JEY4-F1
#
_entry.id   AF-A0A9D7JEY4-F1
#
_cell.length_a   1.000
_cell.length_b   1.000
_cell.length_c   1.000
_cell.angle_alpha   90.00
_cell.angle_beta   90.00
_cell.angle_gamma   90.00
#
_symmetry.space_group_name_H-M   'P 1'
#
loop_
_entity.id
_entity.type
_entity.pdbx_description
1 polymer ?
#
loop_
_entity_poly.entity_id
_entity_poly.type
_entity_poly.pdbx_seq_one_letter_code
_entity_poly.pdbx_strand_id
1 'polypeptide(L)'
;MLGTIISYPDALAAIGSTLNPDWFGDPGCRAFAEAALRLHREGHRVSAATLIAAVSPAVERDGLTRAQFLARVVSMAMPLSMLSGPLSTLENRWARRIVAREAEQLAADAVAIDADPHEAVAASLAAFDEVTQAKGERAAASISECTNALLERIATGVAARARQRGLEALTLN
;
A
#
# COMPACT_ATOMS: atom_id res chain seq x y z
N MET A 1 3.72 -6.00 -8.51
CA MET A 1 3.27 -4.86 -7.67
C MET A 1 4.47 -4.10 -7.10
N LEU A 2 5.29 -4.71 -6.23
CA LEU A 2 6.47 -4.04 -5.65
C LEU A 2 7.41 -3.46 -6.74
N GLY A 3 7.62 -4.20 -7.84
CA GLY A 3 8.38 -3.69 -8.99
C GLY A 3 7.81 -2.40 -9.57
N THR A 4 6.48 -2.31 -9.73
CA THR A 4 5.80 -1.08 -10.16
C THR A 4 6.05 0.06 -9.19
N ILE A 5 5.95 -0.17 -7.88
CA ILE A 5 6.18 0.87 -6.86
C ILE A 5 7.62 1.44 -6.96
N ILE A 6 8.58 0.57 -7.26
CA ILE A 6 10.00 0.95 -7.37
C ILE A 6 10.28 1.66 -8.70
N SER A 7 9.67 1.20 -9.79
CA SER A 7 9.86 1.76 -11.13
C SER A 7 9.19 3.12 -11.32
N TYR A 8 8.15 3.43 -10.54
CA TYR A 8 7.40 4.68 -10.64
C TYR A 8 7.46 5.42 -9.30
N PRO A 9 8.30 6.46 -9.16
CA PRO A 9 8.44 7.22 -7.91
C PRO A 9 7.13 7.79 -7.36
N ASP A 10 6.22 8.18 -8.27
CA ASP A 10 4.92 8.76 -7.93
C ASP A 10 3.92 7.72 -7.41
N ALA A 11 4.21 6.42 -7.57
CA ALA A 11 3.32 5.37 -7.09
C ALA A 11 3.14 5.45 -5.57
N LEU A 12 4.20 5.74 -4.81
CA LEU A 12 4.10 5.87 -3.36
C LEU A 12 3.33 7.11 -2.92
N ALA A 13 3.36 8.20 -3.68
CA ALA A 13 2.51 9.33 -3.40
C ALA A 13 1.02 8.97 -3.57
N ALA A 14 0.70 8.12 -4.54
CA ALA A 14 -0.67 7.68 -4.82
C ALA A 14 -1.19 6.60 -3.87
N ILE A 15 -0.34 5.65 -3.42
CA ILE A 15 -0.81 4.49 -2.63
C ILE A 15 -0.14 4.34 -1.26
N GLY A 16 0.85 5.17 -0.92
CA GLY A 16 1.68 5.00 0.27
C GLY A 16 0.94 5.12 1.60
N SER A 17 -0.19 5.83 1.62
CA SER A 17 -1.08 5.91 2.79
C SER A 17 -1.89 4.62 3.00
N THR A 18 -2.14 3.87 1.92
CA THR A 18 -2.97 2.64 1.96
C THR A 18 -2.14 1.37 1.98
N LEU A 19 -0.88 1.42 1.55
CA LEU A 19 -0.03 0.25 1.47
C LEU A 19 0.44 -0.18 2.87
N ASN A 20 0.05 -1.38 3.29
CA ASN A 20 0.60 -2.02 4.48
C ASN A 20 1.59 -3.15 4.07
N PRO A 21 2.85 -3.12 4.53
CA PRO A 21 3.82 -4.17 4.26
C PRO A 21 3.44 -5.57 4.74
N ASP A 22 2.62 -5.70 5.79
CA ASP A 22 2.19 -7.01 6.29
C ASP A 22 1.31 -7.75 5.28
N TRP A 23 0.78 -7.04 4.28
CA TRP A 23 0.03 -7.65 3.20
C TRP A 23 0.89 -8.59 2.34
N PHE A 24 2.21 -8.39 2.33
CA PHE A 24 3.14 -9.28 1.66
C PHE A 24 3.36 -10.55 2.48
N GLY A 25 2.98 -11.69 1.91
CA GLY A 25 3.30 -13.00 2.48
C GLY A 25 4.77 -13.39 2.31
N ASP A 26 5.46 -12.71 1.40
CA ASP A 26 6.88 -12.90 1.11
C ASP A 26 7.74 -11.98 2.01
N PRO A 27 8.63 -12.52 2.87
CA PRO A 27 9.43 -11.71 3.78
C PRO A 27 10.37 -10.71 3.08
N GLY A 28 10.90 -11.07 1.91
CA GLY A 28 11.74 -10.19 1.10
C GLY A 28 10.92 -9.02 0.57
N CYS A 29 9.78 -9.30 -0.06
CA CYS A 29 8.89 -8.24 -0.54
C CYS A 29 8.41 -7.33 0.60
N ARG A 30 8.11 -7.89 1.78
CA ARG A 30 7.74 -7.12 2.97
C ARG A 30 8.85 -6.16 3.38
N ALA A 31 10.07 -6.65 3.56
CA ALA A 31 11.22 -5.83 3.95
C ALA A 31 11.48 -4.68 2.96
N PHE A 32 11.37 -4.95 1.65
CA PHE A 32 11.50 -3.92 0.62
C PHE A 32 10.34 -2.91 0.62
N ALA A 33 9.10 -3.36 0.90
CA ALA A 33 7.95 -2.47 1.02
C ALA A 33 8.05 -1.56 2.26
N GLU A 34 8.47 -2.10 3.41
CA GLU A 34 8.76 -1.33 4.63
C GLU A 34 9.84 -0.27 4.37
N ALA A 35 10.95 -0.67 3.74
CA ALA A 35 12.02 0.25 3.40
C ALA A 35 11.55 1.36 2.45
N ALA A 36 10.72 1.01 1.45
CA ALA A 36 10.16 1.98 0.51
C ALA A 36 9.26 3.01 1.21
N LEU A 37 8.35 2.56 2.08
CA LEU A 37 7.47 3.44 2.84
C LEU A 37 8.25 4.31 3.83
N ARG A 38 9.23 3.75 4.53
CA ARG A 38 10.10 4.51 5.44
C ARG A 38 10.82 5.63 4.70
N LEU A 39 11.54 5.31 3.62
CA LEU A 39 12.25 6.30 2.80
C LEU A 39 11.31 7.38 2.27
N HIS A 40 10.11 7.00 1.82
CA HIS A 40 9.12 7.96 1.33
C HIS A 40 8.63 8.91 2.44
N ARG A 41 8.36 8.40 3.64
CA ARG A 41 7.96 9.22 4.80
C ARG A 41 9.07 10.16 5.26
N GLU A 42 10.32 9.75 5.11
CA GLU A 42 11.52 10.58 5.37
C GLU A 42 11.75 11.63 4.26
N GLY A 43 10.92 11.65 3.20
CA GLY A 43 11.06 12.57 2.07
C GLY A 43 12.18 12.20 1.11
N HIS A 44 12.76 11.01 1.24
CA HIS A 44 13.79 10.51 0.35
C HIS A 44 13.19 9.96 -0.96
N ARG A 45 13.95 10.10 -2.05
CA ARG A 45 13.60 9.48 -3.32
C ARG A 45 13.77 7.97 -3.22
N VAL A 46 12.69 7.24 -3.46
CA VAL A 46 12.73 5.77 -3.53
C VAL A 46 13.30 5.35 -4.88
N SER A 47 14.37 4.56 -4.84
CA SER A 47 15.07 4.03 -6.01
C SER A 47 15.64 2.65 -5.68
N ALA A 48 16.06 1.91 -6.71
CA ALA A 48 16.68 0.60 -6.48
C ALA A 48 17.92 0.68 -5.57
N ALA A 49 18.77 1.68 -5.78
CA ALA A 49 19.99 1.87 -4.99
C ALA A 49 19.70 2.19 -3.52
N THR A 50 18.77 3.12 -3.26
CA THR A 50 18.40 3.49 -1.89
C THR A 50 17.73 2.34 -1.15
N LEU A 51 16.94 1.52 -1.84
CA LEU A 51 16.32 0.34 -1.26
C LEU A 51 17.32 -0.76 -0.91
N ILE A 52 18.28 -1.04 -1.78
CA ILE A 52 19.35 -2.01 -1.49
C ILE A 52 20.14 -1.57 -0.26
N ALA A 53 20.42 -0.28 -0.12
CA ALA A 53 21.11 0.26 1.05
C ALA A 53 20.25 0.19 2.33
N ALA A 54 18.94 0.40 2.22
CA ALA A 54 18.01 0.50 3.34
C ALA A 54 17.56 -0.85 3.92
N VAL A 55 17.56 -1.93 3.14
CA VAL A 55 17.15 -3.27 3.55
C VAL A 55 18.33 -4.03 4.15
N SER A 56 18.13 -4.81 5.21
CA SER A 56 19.21 -5.60 5.84
C SER A 56 19.86 -6.59 4.87
N PRO A 57 21.20 -6.78 4.89
CA PRO A 57 21.90 -7.80 4.10
C PRO A 57 21.37 -9.21 4.31
N ALA A 58 20.77 -9.50 5.47
CA ALA A 58 20.21 -10.81 5.81
C ALA A 58 18.98 -11.22 4.98
N VAL A 59 18.45 -10.35 4.12
CA VAL A 59 17.30 -10.62 3.23
C VAL A 59 17.70 -11.44 1.99
N GLU A 60 18.83 -12.15 2.03
CA GLU A 60 19.21 -13.10 0.98
C GLU A 60 18.21 -14.26 0.95
N ARG A 61 17.64 -14.49 -0.23
CA ARG A 61 16.57 -15.48 -0.41
C ARG A 61 16.86 -16.32 -1.63
N ASP A 62 16.72 -17.64 -1.52
CA ASP A 62 16.88 -18.59 -2.63
C ASP A 62 18.23 -18.45 -3.34
N GLY A 63 19.28 -18.05 -2.61
CA GLY A 63 20.62 -17.78 -3.15
C GLY A 63 20.75 -16.47 -3.96
N LEU A 64 19.70 -15.63 -3.97
CA LEU A 64 19.72 -14.33 -4.62
C LEU A 64 20.19 -13.25 -3.64
N THR A 65 21.16 -12.46 -4.08
CA THR A 65 21.52 -11.21 -3.41
C THR A 65 20.35 -10.22 -3.45
N ARG A 66 20.32 -9.25 -2.52
CA ARG A 66 19.32 -8.16 -2.51
C ARG A 66 19.17 -7.47 -3.87
N ALA A 67 20.30 -7.23 -4.55
CA ALA A 67 20.31 -6.60 -5.86
C ALA A 67 19.65 -7.48 -6.94
N GLN A 68 19.95 -8.77 -6.95
CA GLN A 68 19.34 -9.72 -7.89
C GLN A 68 17.84 -9.90 -7.62
N PHE A 69 17.45 -10.00 -6.35
CA PHE A 69 16.04 -10.05 -5.96
C PHE A 69 15.31 -8.80 -6.43
N LEU A 70 15.87 -7.61 -6.17
CA LEU A 70 15.25 -6.35 -6.56
C LEU A 70 15.15 -6.21 -8.08
N ALA A 71 16.20 -6.58 -8.82
CA ALA A 71 16.18 -6.57 -10.27
C ALA A 71 15.08 -7.47 -10.84
N ARG A 72 14.89 -8.67 -10.25
CA ARG A 72 13.80 -9.59 -10.62
C ARG A 72 12.42 -9.03 -10.30
N VAL A 73 12.27 -8.37 -9.16
CA VAL A 73 11.00 -7.74 -8.79
C VAL A 73 10.67 -6.58 -9.75
N VAL A 74 11.67 -5.77 -10.10
CA VAL A 74 11.53 -4.63 -11.03
C VAL A 74 11.24 -5.10 -12.46
N SER A 75 11.81 -6.21 -12.92
CA SER A 75 11.51 -6.75 -14.26
C SER A 75 10.05 -7.23 -14.39
N MET A 76 9.37 -7.47 -13.28
CA MET A 76 7.94 -7.79 -13.21
C MET A 76 7.06 -6.55 -12.99
N ALA A 77 7.60 -5.34 -13.19
CA ALA A 77 6.83 -4.11 -13.09
C ALA A 77 5.75 -4.07 -14.17
N MET A 78 4.55 -3.63 -13.76
CA MET A 78 3.42 -3.34 -14.63
C MET A 78 3.20 -1.82 -14.67
N PRO A 79 2.49 -1.29 -15.68
CA PRO A 79 2.09 0.11 -15.71
C PRO A 79 1.33 0.54 -14.45
N LEU A 80 1.51 1.79 -14.01
CA LEU A 80 0.88 2.33 -12.80
C LEU A 80 -0.65 2.24 -12.83
N SER A 81 -1.27 2.38 -14.00
CA SER A 81 -2.72 2.24 -14.21
C SER A 81 -3.25 0.85 -13.85
N MET A 82 -2.40 -0.18 -13.88
CA MET A 82 -2.77 -1.55 -13.54
C MET A 82 -2.50 -1.88 -12.08
N LEU A 83 -2.06 -0.93 -11.24
CA LEU A 83 -1.64 -1.21 -9.86
C LEU A 83 -2.82 -1.51 -8.91
N SER A 84 -4.00 -0.95 -9.17
CA SER A 84 -5.17 -1.04 -8.29
C SER A 84 -5.66 -2.48 -8.07
N GLY A 85 -5.75 -3.27 -9.14
CA GLY A 85 -6.19 -4.67 -9.10
C GLY A 85 -5.26 -5.59 -8.28
N PRO A 86 -3.94 -5.62 -8.58
CA PRO A 86 -2.95 -6.32 -7.77
C PRO A 86 -2.91 -5.87 -6.31
N LEU A 87 -3.06 -4.56 -6.04
CA LEU A 87 -3.11 -4.05 -4.67
C LEU A 87 -4.34 -4.58 -3.91
N SER A 88 -5.52 -4.57 -4.52
CA SER A 88 -6.73 -5.18 -3.93
C SER A 88 -6.59 -6.70 -3.76
N THR A 89 -5.93 -7.36 -4.71
CA THR A 89 -5.65 -8.80 -4.60
C THR A 89 -4.70 -9.11 -3.44
N LEU A 90 -3.69 -8.26 -3.23
CA LEU A 90 -2.72 -8.42 -2.15
C LEU A 90 -3.40 -8.29 -0.77
N GLU A 91 -4.19 -7.25 -0.59
CA GLU A 91 -5.01 -7.02 0.61
C GLU A 91 -5.97 -8.19 0.87
N ASN A 92 -6.74 -8.61 -0.14
CA ASN A 92 -7.67 -9.74 0.00
C ASN A 92 -6.95 -11.05 0.38
N ARG A 93 -5.77 -11.30 -0.19
CA ARG A 93 -4.97 -12.48 0.16
C ARG A 93 -4.43 -12.39 1.58
N TRP A 94 -4.02 -11.20 2.03
CA TRP A 94 -3.62 -10.98 3.41
C TRP A 94 -4.78 -11.20 4.38
N ALA A 95 -5.94 -10.58 4.14
CA ALA A 95 -7.14 -10.74 4.95
C ALA A 95 -7.51 -12.23 5.10
N ARG A 96 -7.47 -12.99 4.00
CA ARG A 96 -7.71 -14.45 4.04
C ARG A 96 -6.68 -15.21 4.89
N ARG A 97 -5.40 -14.81 4.86
CA ARG A 97 -4.36 -15.42 5.71
C ARG A 97 -4.60 -15.14 7.19
N ILE A 98 -4.95 -13.90 7.53
CA ILE A 98 -5.29 -13.53 8.91
C ILE A 98 -6.50 -14.35 9.36
N VAL A 99 -7.60 -14.35 8.60
CA VAL A 99 -8.80 -15.10 8.95
C VAL A 99 -8.53 -16.59 9.16
N ALA A 100 -7.74 -17.21 8.27
CA ALA A 100 -7.38 -18.62 8.41
C ALA A 100 -6.54 -18.88 9.67
N ARG A 101 -5.50 -18.06 9.91
CA ARG A 101 -4.62 -18.17 11.08
C ARG A 101 -5.39 -18.03 12.39
N GLU A 102 -6.24 -17.02 12.49
CA GLU A 102 -7.02 -16.77 13.71
C GLU A 102 -8.06 -17.86 13.96
N ALA A 103 -8.68 -18.39 12.90
CA ALA A 103 -9.60 -19.52 13.03
C ALA A 103 -8.90 -20.80 13.51
N GLU A 104 -7.70 -21.08 13.01
CA GLU A 104 -6.87 -22.20 13.47
C GLU A 104 -6.43 -22.01 14.94
N GLN A 105 -6.01 -20.80 15.30
CA GLN A 105 -5.61 -20.48 16.67
C GLN A 105 -6.78 -20.60 17.66
N LEU A 106 -7.94 -20.03 17.32
CA LEU A 106 -9.14 -20.13 18.16
C LEU A 106 -9.59 -21.58 18.36
N ALA A 107 -9.50 -22.41 17.31
CA ALA A 107 -9.80 -23.83 17.42
C ALA A 107 -8.83 -24.57 18.36
N ALA A 108 -7.54 -24.20 18.34
CA ALA A 108 -6.54 -24.75 19.25
C ALA A 108 -6.78 -24.30 20.70
N ASP A 109 -7.11 -23.03 20.90
CA ASP A 109 -7.37 -22.46 22.23
C ASP A 109 -8.66 -23.02 22.85
N ALA A 110 -9.69 -23.27 22.06
CA ALA A 110 -10.97 -23.81 22.53
C ALA A 110 -10.88 -25.23 23.12
N VAL A 111 -9.84 -26.00 22.77
CA VAL A 111 -9.59 -27.35 23.30
C VAL A 111 -8.47 -27.38 24.34
N ALA A 112 -7.78 -26.27 24.55
CA ALA A 112 -6.70 -26.17 25.54
C ALA A 112 -7.30 -26.05 26.95
N ILE A 113 -6.84 -26.91 27.86
CA ILE A 113 -7.36 -27.00 29.24
C ILE A 113 -7.02 -25.73 30.04
N ASP A 114 -5.90 -25.09 29.73
CA ASP A 114 -5.38 -23.93 30.47
C ASP A 114 -5.71 -22.58 29.82
N ALA A 115 -6.44 -22.55 28.70
CA ALA A 115 -6.79 -21.32 28.01
C ALA A 115 -8.11 -20.75 28.53
N ASP A 116 -8.18 -19.43 28.77
CA ASP A 116 -9.44 -18.75 29.00
C ASP A 116 -10.19 -18.55 27.67
N PRO A 117 -11.36 -19.17 27.47
CA PRO A 117 -12.12 -19.05 26.23
C PRO A 117 -12.56 -17.61 25.93
N HIS A 118 -12.74 -16.76 26.95
CA HIS A 118 -13.10 -15.35 26.75
C HIS A 118 -11.94 -14.54 26.19
N GLU A 119 -10.71 -14.76 26.69
CA GLU A 119 -9.52 -14.10 26.17
C GLU A 119 -9.19 -14.55 24.75
N ALA A 120 -9.32 -15.86 24.46
CA ALA A 120 -9.10 -16.40 23.12
C ALA A 120 -10.07 -15.78 22.09
N VAL A 121 -11.36 -15.70 22.41
CA VAL A 121 -12.36 -15.06 21.54
C VAL A 121 -12.07 -13.56 21.38
N ALA A 122 -11.70 -12.85 22.45
CA ALA A 122 -11.37 -11.43 22.37
C ALA A 122 -10.17 -11.16 21.47
N ALA A 123 -9.13 -11.99 21.54
CA ALA A 123 -7.94 -11.90 20.69
C ALA A 123 -8.29 -12.11 19.21
N SER A 124 -9.09 -13.13 18.88
CA SER A 124 -9.53 -13.37 17.49
C SER A 124 -10.42 -12.25 16.96
N LEU A 125 -11.32 -11.69 17.79
CA LEU A 125 -12.15 -10.56 17.40
C LEU A 125 -11.31 -9.33 17.06
N ALA A 126 -10.30 -9.01 17.87
CA ALA A 126 -9.40 -7.88 17.60
C ALA A 126 -8.69 -8.02 16.24
N ALA A 127 -8.26 -9.24 15.88
CA ALA A 127 -7.64 -9.51 14.59
C ALA A 127 -8.65 -9.42 13.41
N PHE A 128 -9.91 -9.82 13.60
CA PHE A 128 -10.95 -9.61 12.60
C PHE A 128 -11.34 -8.14 12.43
N ASP A 129 -11.31 -7.38 13.52
CA ASP A 129 -11.52 -5.93 13.50
C ASP A 129 -10.41 -5.24 12.71
N GLU A 130 -9.13 -5.65 12.84
CA GLU A 130 -8.02 -5.14 12.04
C GLU A 130 -8.27 -5.32 10.53
N VAL A 131 -8.72 -6.51 10.11
CA VAL A 131 -9.07 -6.80 8.71
C VAL A 131 -10.22 -5.91 8.23
N THR A 132 -11.21 -5.68 9.08
CA THR A 132 -12.37 -4.83 8.77
C THR A 132 -11.99 -3.35 8.67
N GLN A 133 -11.13 -2.89 9.57
CA GLN A 133 -10.60 -1.52 9.60
C GLN A 133 -9.75 -1.24 8.35
N ALA A 134 -8.88 -2.16 7.94
CA ALA A 134 -8.06 -2.02 6.73
C ALA A 134 -8.93 -1.75 5.47
N LYS A 135 -10.07 -2.44 5.36
CA LYS A 135 -11.06 -2.22 4.30
C LYS A 135 -11.72 -0.84 4.41
N GLY A 136 -12.05 -0.41 5.63
CA GLY A 136 -12.64 0.90 5.91
C GLY A 136 -11.71 2.07 5.58
N GLU A 137 -10.44 1.98 5.98
CA GLU A 137 -9.41 2.98 5.70
C GLU A 137 -9.19 3.16 4.20
N ARG A 138 -9.17 2.06 3.44
CA ARG A 138 -9.06 2.13 1.98
C ARG A 138 -10.27 2.80 1.32
N ALA A 139 -11.48 2.52 1.80
CA ALA A 139 -12.68 3.19 1.31
C ALA A 139 -12.64 4.71 1.61
N ALA A 140 -12.21 5.09 2.82
CA ALA A 140 -12.06 6.48 3.21
C ALA A 140 -10.96 7.22 2.41
N ALA A 141 -9.82 6.56 2.16
CA ALA A 141 -8.74 7.08 1.34
C ALA A 141 -9.19 7.32 -0.10
N SER A 142 -9.90 6.35 -0.71
CA SER A 142 -10.46 6.49 -2.06
C SER A 142 -11.45 7.66 -2.17
N ILE A 143 -12.31 7.86 -1.16
CA ILE A 143 -13.23 9.00 -1.12
C ILE A 143 -12.47 10.33 -1.01
N SER A 144 -11.44 10.38 -0.16
CA SER A 144 -10.61 11.59 0.02
C SER A 144 -9.85 11.94 -1.25
N GLU A 145 -9.28 10.96 -1.95
CA GLU A 145 -8.63 11.13 -3.25
C GLU A 145 -9.61 11.65 -4.31
N CYS A 146 -10.81 11.07 -4.41
CA CYS A 146 -11.85 11.56 -5.31
C CYS A 146 -12.26 13.00 -4.99
N THR A 147 -12.38 13.34 -3.71
CA THR A 147 -12.74 14.68 -3.24
C THR A 147 -11.66 15.70 -3.61
N ASN A 148 -10.39 15.37 -3.35
CA ASN A 148 -9.25 16.23 -3.69
C ASN A 148 -9.12 16.44 -5.21
N ALA A 149 -9.27 15.38 -6.01
CA ALA A 149 -9.25 15.48 -7.47
C ALA A 149 -10.42 16.34 -8.00
N LEU A 150 -11.60 16.27 -7.37
CA LEU A 150 -12.75 17.11 -7.71
C LEU A 150 -12.49 18.58 -7.37
N LEU A 151 -11.94 18.87 -6.20
CA LEU A 151 -11.57 20.23 -5.78
C LEU A 151 -10.52 20.84 -6.72
N GLU A 152 -9.52 20.07 -7.13
CA GLU A 152 -8.49 20.52 -8.07
C GLU A 152 -9.07 20.80 -9.46
N ARG A 153 -10.01 19.96 -9.95
CA ARG A 153 -10.75 20.21 -11.20
C ARG A 153 -11.61 21.46 -11.13
N ILE A 154 -12.24 21.74 -9.99
CA ILE A 154 -13.02 22.97 -9.79
C ILE A 154 -12.07 24.17 -9.83
N ALA A 155 -10.97 24.14 -9.08
CA ALA A 155 -10.00 25.24 -9.01
C ALA A 155 -9.40 25.56 -10.39
N THR A 156 -8.96 24.54 -11.13
CA THR A 156 -8.42 24.69 -12.49
C THR A 156 -9.48 25.15 -13.50
N GLY A 157 -10.71 24.62 -13.41
CA GLY A 157 -11.83 25.04 -14.25
C GLY A 157 -12.26 26.49 -14.00
N VAL A 158 -12.24 26.96 -12.76
CA VAL A 158 -12.49 28.37 -12.40
C VAL A 158 -11.38 29.27 -12.96
N ALA A 159 -10.12 28.88 -12.80
CA ALA A 159 -8.98 29.62 -13.34
C ALA A 159 -8.99 29.72 -14.88
N ALA A 160 -9.44 28.67 -15.57
CA ALA A 160 -9.57 28.67 -17.03
C ALA A 160 -10.68 29.62 -17.50
N ARG A 161 -11.86 29.59 -16.85
CA ARG A 161 -12.98 30.50 -17.18
C ARG A 161 -12.64 31.97 -16.90
N ALA A 162 -11.91 32.24 -15.82
CA ALA A 162 -11.46 33.60 -15.50
C ALA A 162 -10.50 34.15 -16.57
N ARG A 163 -9.57 33.32 -17.05
CA ARG A 163 -8.66 33.67 -18.16
C ARG A 163 -9.41 33.95 -19.47
N GLN A 164 -10.39 33.11 -19.80
CA GLN A 164 -11.18 33.27 -21.01
C GLN A 164 -11.98 34.59 -21.01
N ARG A 165 -12.62 34.93 -19.88
CA ARG A 165 -13.32 36.22 -19.73
C ARG A 165 -12.38 37.43 -19.76
N GLY A 166 -11.18 37.31 -19.19
CA GLY A 166 -10.18 38.37 -19.24
C GLY A 166 -9.68 38.64 -20.67
N LEU A 167 -9.52 37.60 -21.48
CA LEU A 167 -9.18 37.72 -22.90
C LEU A 167 -10.32 38.32 -23.72
N GLU A 168 -11.57 37.90 -23.49
CA GLU A 168 -12.75 38.47 -24.13
C GLU A 168 -12.94 39.96 -23.78
N ALA A 169 -12.61 40.38 -22.56
CA ALA A 169 -12.68 41.78 -22.14
C ALA A 169 -11.57 42.66 -22.78
N LEU A 170 -10.44 42.06 -23.18
CA LEU A 170 -9.32 42.76 -23.82
C LEU A 170 -9.49 42.91 -25.33
N THR A 171 -10.31 42.06 -25.99
CA THR A 171 -10.56 42.12 -27.44
C THR A 171 -11.77 42.98 -27.82
N LEU A 172 -12.54 43.45 -26.83
CA LEU A 172 -13.71 44.32 -27.01
C LEU A 172 -13.42 45.82 -26.81
N ASN A 173 -12.16 46.21 -26.62
CA ASN A 173 -11.66 47.60 -26.63
C ASN A 173 -10.74 47.81 -27.83
#